data_AF-A0A1Q7UCB9-F1
#
_entry.id   AF-A0A1Q7UCB9-F1
#
_cell.length_a   1.000
_cell.length_b   1.000
_cell.length_c   1.000
_cell.angle_alpha   90.00
_cell.angle_beta   90.00
_cell.angle_gamma   90.00
#
_symmetry.space_group_name_H-M   'P 1'
#
loop_
_entity.id
_entity.type
_entity.pdbx_description
1 polymer ?
#
loop_
_entity_poly.entity_id
_entity_poly.type
_entity_poly.pdbx_seq_one_letter_code
_entity_poly.pdbx_strand_id
1 'polypeptide(L)'
;MNGHARDGRHQEKAAVTDHPAININTADVKSLMTLDGVGRKVAEKIVEYREAHGPFKKPDDVRKVDGIGGGLWERNRERIVVK
;
A
#
# COMPACT_ATOMS: atom_id res chain seq x y z
N MET A 1 30.65 -13.99 -43.25
CA MET A 1 29.18 -13.91 -43.15
C MET A 1 28.65 -15.26 -42.69
N ASN A 2 28.33 -15.37 -41.40
CA ASN A 2 27.29 -16.23 -40.80
C ASN A 2 27.37 -15.87 -39.30
N GLY A 3 26.44 -15.14 -38.68
CA GLY A 3 24.99 -15.27 -38.82
C GLY A 3 24.49 -16.05 -37.62
N HIS A 4 24.10 -15.31 -36.58
CA HIS A 4 23.16 -15.63 -35.49
C HIS A 4 23.67 -15.20 -34.11
N ALA A 5 23.43 -13.92 -33.85
CA ALA A 5 23.02 -13.43 -32.55
C ALA A 5 21.83 -14.25 -32.00
N ARG A 6 21.79 -14.34 -30.67
CA ARG A 6 20.66 -14.59 -29.73
C ARG A 6 21.31 -14.78 -28.36
N ASP A 7 21.92 -13.74 -27.81
CA ASP A 7 21.25 -12.78 -26.91
C ASP A 7 20.13 -13.40 -26.04
N GLY A 8 20.33 -13.27 -24.73
CA GLY A 8 19.24 -13.01 -23.78
C GLY A 8 18.20 -14.11 -23.55
N ARG A 9 18.48 -15.02 -22.60
CA ARG A 9 17.41 -15.61 -21.78
C ARG A 9 17.62 -15.25 -20.31
N HIS A 10 17.45 -13.98 -20.01
CA HIS A 10 17.01 -13.58 -18.67
C HIS A 10 15.48 -13.54 -18.65
N GLN A 11 14.96 -14.43 -17.80
CA GLN A 11 13.69 -14.41 -17.07
C GLN A 11 12.39 -14.27 -17.87
N GLU A 12 11.71 -15.42 -18.01
CA GLU A 12 10.30 -15.47 -18.31
C GLU A 12 9.48 -15.71 -17.02
N LYS A 13 8.67 -14.70 -16.68
CA LYS A 13 7.35 -14.75 -16.00
C LYS A 13 7.28 -15.32 -14.57
N ALA A 14 7.19 -14.38 -13.63
CA ALA A 14 5.95 -14.20 -12.88
C ALA A 14 5.78 -12.69 -12.69
N ALA A 15 4.72 -12.12 -13.26
CA ALA A 15 4.26 -10.80 -12.85
C ALA A 15 3.74 -10.96 -11.41
N VAL A 16 4.65 -10.92 -10.44
CA VAL A 16 4.30 -10.57 -9.08
C VAL A 16 3.77 -9.15 -9.18
N THR A 17 2.45 -9.01 -9.26
CA THR A 17 1.79 -7.79 -8.78
C THR A 17 1.96 -7.78 -7.27
N ASP A 18 3.22 -7.65 -6.83
CA ASP A 18 3.60 -7.23 -5.50
C ASP A 18 3.13 -5.78 -5.42
N HIS A 19 1.85 -5.62 -5.11
CA HIS A 19 1.38 -4.32 -4.70
C HIS A 19 2.14 -4.02 -3.42
N PRO A 20 3.03 -3.02 -3.41
CA PRO A 20 3.95 -2.84 -2.30
C PRO A 20 3.12 -2.65 -1.04
N ALA A 21 3.44 -3.46 -0.03
CA ALA A 21 2.79 -3.35 1.26
C ALA A 21 3.01 -1.93 1.82
N ILE A 22 1.92 -1.23 2.12
CA ILE A 22 1.91 0.15 2.57
C ILE A 22 1.92 0.17 4.09
N ASN A 23 3.02 0.69 4.64
CA ASN A 23 3.14 0.86 6.08
C ASN A 23 2.39 2.11 6.53
N ILE A 24 1.24 2.00 7.20
CA ILE A 24 0.44 3.16 7.63
C ILE A 24 1.16 4.10 8.61
N ASN A 25 2.19 3.62 9.31
CA ASN A 25 2.99 4.44 10.21
C ASN A 25 3.94 5.37 9.47
N THR A 26 4.49 4.92 8.35
CA THR A 26 5.50 5.66 7.57
C THR A 26 4.99 6.11 6.20
N ALA A 27 3.79 5.69 5.80
CA ALA A 27 3.24 6.00 4.49
C ALA A 27 2.83 7.46 4.41
N ASP A 28 3.20 8.09 3.30
CA ASP A 28 2.72 9.40 2.94
C ASP A 28 1.28 9.36 2.44
N VAL A 29 0.65 10.54 2.42
CA VAL A 29 -0.70 10.73 1.89
C VAL A 29 -0.83 10.15 0.48
N LYS A 30 0.17 10.34 -0.39
CA LYS A 30 0.18 9.77 -1.75
C LYS A 30 0.15 8.25 -1.75
N SER A 31 0.95 7.60 -0.89
CA SER A 31 1.01 6.15 -0.78
C SER A 31 -0.33 5.60 -0.28
N LEU A 32 -0.90 6.21 0.74
CA LEU A 32 -2.21 5.86 1.27
C LEU A 32 -3.31 6.04 0.23
N MET A 33 -3.23 7.06 -0.63
CA MET A 33 -4.17 7.26 -1.75
C MET A 33 -4.09 6.18 -2.85
N THR A 34 -3.08 5.31 -2.85
CA THR A 34 -3.01 4.18 -3.79
C THR A 34 -3.87 2.98 -3.36
N LEU A 35 -4.46 3.06 -2.17
CA LEU A 35 -5.38 2.07 -1.62
C LEU A 35 -6.77 2.26 -2.23
N ASP A 36 -7.47 1.16 -2.50
CA ASP A 36 -8.79 1.18 -3.13
C ASP A 36 -9.80 1.92 -2.24
N GLY A 37 -10.38 3.01 -2.75
CA GLY A 37 -11.32 3.85 -2.00
C GLY A 37 -10.70 4.84 -1.02
N VAL A 38 -9.36 4.89 -0.87
CA VAL A 38 -8.70 5.89 -0.01
C VAL A 38 -8.44 7.16 -0.81
N GLY A 39 -9.24 8.19 -0.54
CA GLY A 39 -9.02 9.53 -1.08
C GLY A 39 -8.02 10.35 -0.26
N ARG A 40 -7.70 11.54 -0.76
CA ARG A 40 -6.81 12.52 -0.08
C ARG A 40 -7.26 12.79 1.37
N LYS A 41 -8.55 13.08 1.57
CA LYS A 41 -9.13 13.33 2.90
C LYS A 41 -8.89 12.19 3.89
N VAL A 42 -9.07 10.95 3.44
CA VAL A 42 -8.90 9.77 4.29
C VAL A 42 -7.42 9.59 4.60
N ALA A 43 -6.56 9.69 3.59
CA ALA A 43 -5.11 9.61 3.76
C ALA A 43 -4.56 10.68 4.71
N GLU A 44 -5.01 11.93 4.61
CA GLU A 44 -4.66 13.01 5.55
C GLU A 44 -5.10 12.66 6.98
N LYS A 45 -6.33 12.17 7.16
CA LYS A 45 -6.79 11.74 8.49
C LYS A 45 -5.98 10.58 9.08
N ILE A 46 -5.43 9.69 8.27
CA ILE A 46 -4.55 8.62 8.77
C ILE A 46 -3.27 9.22 9.35
N VAL A 47 -2.70 10.21 8.65
CA VAL A 47 -1.51 10.94 9.11
C VAL A 47 -1.84 11.72 10.38
N GLU A 48 -2.93 12.48 10.39
CA GLU A 48 -3.36 13.25 11.56
C GLU A 48 -3.64 12.34 12.77
N TYR A 49 -4.27 11.17 12.53
CA TYR A 49 -4.55 10.19 13.58
C TYR A 49 -3.26 9.66 14.21
N ARG A 50 -2.24 9.30 13.40
CA ARG A 50 -0.96 8.83 13.97
C ARG A 50 -0.17 9.94 14.66
N GLU A 51 -0.35 11.20 14.26
CA GLU A 51 0.28 12.33 14.95
C GLU A 51 -0.42 12.65 16.27
N ALA A 52 -1.75 12.55 16.33
CA ALA A 52 -2.54 12.81 17.52
C ALA A 52 -2.55 11.66 18.54
N HIS A 53 -2.63 10.41 18.07
CA HIS A 53 -2.73 9.20 18.91
C HIS A 53 -1.42 8.42 19.03
N GLY A 54 -0.41 8.75 18.21
CA GLY A 54 0.80 7.96 18.05
C GLY A 54 0.69 6.88 16.97
N PRO A 55 1.78 6.14 16.70
CA PRO A 55 1.81 5.13 15.65
C PRO A 55 0.77 4.02 15.85
N PHE A 56 0.24 3.53 14.75
CA PHE A 56 -0.67 2.39 14.70
C PHE A 56 0.05 1.11 15.16
N LYS A 57 -0.56 0.39 16.10
CA LYS A 57 -0.01 -0.87 16.63
C LYS A 57 -0.30 -2.06 15.73
N LYS A 58 -1.43 -2.02 15.04
CA LYS A 58 -1.90 -3.06 14.12
C LYS A 58 -2.45 -2.40 12.86
N PRO A 59 -2.42 -3.08 11.71
CA PRO A 59 -2.87 -2.47 10.47
C PRO A 59 -4.40 -2.23 10.50
N ASP A 60 -5.14 -3.03 11.28
CA ASP A 60 -6.58 -2.86 11.53
C ASP A 60 -6.94 -1.59 12.33
N ASP A 61 -5.99 -0.98 13.09
CA ASP A 61 -6.25 0.28 13.79
C ASP A 61 -6.53 1.43 12.83
N VAL A 62 -6.12 1.32 11.57
CA VAL A 62 -6.44 2.31 10.53
C VAL A 62 -7.95 2.47 10.34
N ARG A 63 -8.77 1.48 10.73
CA ARG A 63 -10.24 1.55 10.74
C ARG A 63 -10.81 2.48 11.80
N LYS A 64 -10.01 2.89 12.79
CA LYS A 64 -10.38 3.92 13.77
C LYS A 64 -10.32 5.32 13.16
N VAL A 65 -9.66 5.45 12.01
CA VAL A 65 -9.58 6.71 11.27
C VAL A 65 -10.90 6.97 10.60
N ASP A 66 -11.39 8.18 10.82
CA ASP A 66 -12.69 8.62 10.38
C ASP A 66 -12.76 8.70 8.83
N GLY A 67 -13.47 7.77 8.19
CA GLY A 67 -13.49 7.65 6.72
C GLY A 67 -12.83 6.38 6.17
N ILE A 68 -12.18 5.59 7.02
CA ILE A 68 -11.84 4.19 6.72
C ILE A 68 -12.96 3.31 7.24
N GLY A 69 -13.92 3.02 6.37
CA GLY A 69 -14.96 2.03 6.64
C GLY A 69 -14.42 0.59 6.61
N GLY A 70 -15.21 -0.34 7.15
CA GLY A 70 -14.87 -1.78 7.12
C GLY A 70 -14.67 -2.31 5.70
N GLY A 71 -15.50 -1.90 4.74
CA GLY A 71 -15.38 -2.34 3.35
C GLY A 71 -14.14 -1.81 2.63
N LEU A 72 -13.67 -0.61 2.98
CA LEU A 72 -12.42 -0.06 2.46
C LEU A 72 -11.22 -0.82 3.02
N TRP A 73 -11.21 -1.03 4.34
CA TRP A 73 -10.17 -1.79 5.00
C TRP A 73 -10.07 -3.21 4.44
N GLU A 74 -11.18 -3.91 4.28
CA GLU A 74 -11.18 -5.31 3.86
C GLU A 74 -10.57 -5.52 2.47
N ARG A 75 -10.73 -4.55 1.56
CA ARG A 75 -10.10 -4.56 0.23
C ARG A 75 -8.60 -4.26 0.27
N ASN A 76 -8.15 -3.59 1.31
CA ASN A 76 -6.78 -3.10 1.43
C ASN A 76 -5.97 -3.80 2.52
N ARG A 77 -6.58 -4.66 3.34
CA ARG A 77 -5.95 -5.35 4.48
C ARG A 77 -4.74 -6.20 4.08
N GLU A 78 -4.71 -6.69 2.84
CA GLU A 78 -3.60 -7.46 2.29
C GLU A 78 -2.42 -6.56 1.89
N ARG A 79 -2.70 -5.28 1.63
CA ARG A 79 -1.72 -4.27 1.25
C ARG A 79 -1.27 -3.45 2.47
N ILE A 80 -2.09 -3.31 3.51
CA ILE A 80 -1.77 -2.47 4.66
C ILE A 80 -0.97 -3.28 5.68
N VAL A 81 0.22 -2.79 6.01
CA VAL A 81 1.10 -3.37 7.02
C VAL A 81 1.47 -2.33 8.08
N VAL A 82 1.97 -2.81 9.20
CA VAL A 82 2.64 -1.99 10.22
C VAL A 82 4.01 -2.62 10.46
N LYS A 83 5.06 -1.79 10.43
CA LYS A 83 6.42 -2.15 10.82
C LYS A 83 6.90 -1.17 11.87
#